data_AF-A0A5M3N775-F1
#
_entry.id   AF-A0A5M3N775-F1
#
_cell.length_a   1.000
_cell.length_b   1.000
_cell.length_c   1.000
_cell.angle_alpha   90.00
_cell.angle_beta   90.00
_cell.angle_gamma   90.00
#
_symmetry.space_group_name_H-M   'P 1'
#
loop_
_entity.id
_entity.type
_entity.pdbx_description
1 polymer ?
#
loop_
_entity_poly.entity_id
_entity_poly.type
_entity_poly.pdbx_seq_one_letter_code
_entity_poly.pdbx_strand_id
1 'polypeptide(L)'
;KRRLDQRFAHAVLHCRDPVTANSLILNGLALEHTKLAARKDKKEPVRCAKCQLWGHIAANCLALRDTCAQCGDNHRSNSCTNQSKAHCASCNSDTHASWDRDCPVADRKRRELDAKYPENALPLYSTAGNW
;
A
#
# COMPACT_ATOMS: atom_id res chain seq x y z
N LYS A 1 4.22 -14.87 2.87
CA LYS A 1 4.73 -16.16 2.34
C LYS A 1 4.28 -16.23 0.88
N ARG A 2 5.19 -16.48 -0.08
CA ARG A 2 4.78 -16.70 -1.48
C ARG A 2 3.89 -17.93 -1.53
N ARG A 3 2.79 -17.87 -2.27
CA ARG A 3 1.94 -19.04 -2.49
C ARG A 3 2.58 -19.92 -3.55
N LEU A 4 2.36 -21.23 -3.50
CA LEU A 4 2.96 -22.19 -4.44
C LEU A 4 2.50 -21.93 -5.89
N ASP A 5 1.33 -21.32 -6.06
CA ASP A 5 0.68 -20.96 -7.33
C ASP A 5 0.92 -19.49 -7.74
N GLN A 6 1.83 -18.76 -7.08
CA GLN A 6 2.08 -17.36 -7.39
C GLN A 6 2.70 -17.19 -8.79
N ARG A 7 1.92 -16.70 -9.75
CA ARG A 7 2.34 -16.47 -11.15
C ARG A 7 2.84 -15.06 -11.43
N PHE A 8 2.55 -14.11 -10.55
CA PHE A 8 2.82 -12.69 -10.77
C PHE A 8 3.52 -12.09 -9.56
N ALA A 9 4.34 -11.08 -9.82
CA ALA A 9 4.97 -10.24 -8.82
C ALA A 9 4.89 -8.78 -9.26
N HIS A 10 4.92 -7.87 -8.29
CA HIS A 10 5.11 -6.46 -8.55
C HIS A 10 6.55 -6.09 -8.22
N ALA A 11 7.14 -5.23 -9.04
CA ALA A 11 8.44 -4.63 -8.81
C ALA A 11 8.28 -3.11 -8.70
N VAL A 12 9.10 -2.50 -7.85
CA VAL A 12 9.23 -1.04 -7.77
C VAL A 12 10.58 -0.70 -8.39
N LEU A 13 10.57 0.21 -9.37
CA LEU A 13 11.76 0.66 -10.07
C LEU A 13 12.10 2.07 -9.62
N HIS A 14 13.30 2.25 -9.08
CA HIS A 14 13.81 3.57 -8.75
C HIS A 14 14.51 4.16 -9.97
N CYS A 15 13.99 5.27 -10.48
CA CYS A 15 14.60 6.04 -11.55
C CYS A 15 15.35 7.24 -10.96
N ARG A 16 16.44 7.65 -11.61
CA ARG A 16 17.22 8.82 -11.18
C ARG A 16 16.51 10.14 -11.43
N ASP A 17 15.61 10.18 -12.41
CA ASP A 17 14.94 11.39 -12.86
C ASP A 17 13.49 11.09 -13.31
N PRO A 18 12.59 12.10 -13.26
CA PRO A 18 11.19 11.94 -13.64
C PRO A 18 10.98 11.73 -15.15
N VAL A 19 11.91 12.16 -16.00
CA VAL A 19 11.80 11.98 -17.46
C VAL A 19 11.90 10.50 -17.80
N THR A 20 12.93 9.81 -17.32
CA THR A 20 13.11 8.36 -17.46
C THR A 20 11.93 7.59 -16.88
N ALA A 21 11.46 7.98 -15.69
CA ALA A 21 10.30 7.34 -15.06
C ALA A 21 9.03 7.49 -15.93
N ASN A 22 8.79 8.68 -16.47
CA ASN A 22 7.65 8.95 -17.34
C ASN A 22 7.76 8.18 -18.66
N SER A 23 8.96 8.08 -19.25
CA SER A 23 9.18 7.24 -20.43
C SER A 23 8.85 5.77 -20.18
N LEU A 24 9.18 5.22 -19.00
CA LEU A 24 8.80 3.85 -18.62
C LEU A 24 7.29 3.71 -18.40
N ILE A 25 6.63 4.69 -17.78
CA ILE A 25 5.17 4.67 -17.57
C ILE A 25 4.44 4.70 -18.91
N LEU A 26 4.86 5.55 -19.85
CA LEU A 26 4.21 5.71 -21.15
C LEU A 26 4.49 4.53 -22.10
N ASN A 27 5.74 4.08 -22.17
CA ASN A 27 6.16 3.11 -23.18
C ASN A 27 6.17 1.67 -22.66
N GLY A 28 6.12 1.45 -21.35
CA GLY A 28 6.30 0.16 -20.71
C GLY A 28 7.76 -0.29 -20.67
N LEU A 29 8.00 -1.45 -20.04
CA LEU A 29 9.31 -2.10 -19.91
C LEU A 29 9.30 -3.42 -20.67
N ALA A 30 10.32 -3.70 -21.49
CA ALA A 30 10.49 -5.00 -22.12
C ALA A 30 11.36 -5.91 -21.24
N LEU A 31 10.87 -7.10 -20.90
CA LEU A 31 11.61 -8.13 -20.16
C LEU A 31 11.28 -9.49 -20.75
N GLU A 32 12.30 -10.24 -21.17
CA GLU A 32 12.18 -11.57 -21.79
C GLU A 32 11.01 -11.67 -22.79
N HIS A 33 11.04 -10.84 -23.82
CA HIS A 33 10.02 -10.76 -24.88
C HIS A 33 8.60 -10.37 -24.42
N THR A 34 8.44 -9.98 -23.16
CA THR A 34 7.16 -9.51 -22.61
C THR A 34 7.20 -8.01 -22.37
N LYS A 35 6.17 -7.30 -22.83
CA LYS A 35 5.98 -5.87 -22.54
C LYS A 35 5.18 -5.71 -21.24
N LEU A 36 5.81 -5.13 -20.24
CA LEU A 36 5.24 -4.88 -18.91
C LEU A 36 4.75 -3.43 -18.80
N ALA A 37 3.52 -3.26 -18.32
CA ALA A 37 2.97 -1.94 -18.03
C ALA A 37 3.55 -1.41 -16.71
N ALA A 38 4.02 -0.17 -16.73
CA ALA A 38 4.42 0.56 -15.54
C ALA A 38 3.37 1.61 -15.17
N ARG A 39 3.32 1.94 -13.89
CA ARG A 39 2.47 3.01 -13.36
C ARG A 39 3.27 3.82 -12.36
N LYS A 40 2.90 5.09 -12.19
CA LYS A 40 3.48 5.93 -11.16
C LYS A 40 3.25 5.31 -9.77
N ASP A 41 4.28 5.33 -8.95
CA ASP A 41 4.13 4.96 -7.55
C ASP A 41 3.42 6.10 -6.82
N LYS A 42 2.31 5.77 -6.16
CA LYS A 42 1.48 6.74 -5.46
C LYS A 42 1.84 6.74 -3.99
N LYS A 43 1.81 7.91 -3.37
CA LYS A 43 1.88 8.00 -1.91
C LYS A 43 0.64 7.30 -1.34
N GLU A 44 0.86 6.38 -0.42
CA GLU A 44 -0.20 5.69 0.30
C GLU A 44 -0.14 6.05 1.79
N PRO A 45 -1.30 6.15 2.47
CA PRO A 45 -1.32 6.44 3.90
C PRO A 45 -0.65 5.31 4.67
N VAL A 46 0.21 5.68 5.62
CA VAL A 46 0.96 4.69 6.41
C VAL A 46 0.01 4.03 7.42
N ARG A 47 -0.12 2.71 7.31
CA ARG A 47 -0.77 1.85 8.30
C ARG A 47 0.29 1.09 9.10
N CYS A 48 0.25 1.25 10.42
CA CYS A 48 1.17 0.59 11.33
C CYS A 48 0.98 -0.92 11.30
N ALA A 49 2.03 -1.68 10.95
CA ALA A 49 1.96 -3.14 10.93
C ALA A 49 1.83 -3.78 12.32
N LYS A 50 2.03 -3.03 13.41
CA LYS A 50 1.91 -3.48 14.80
C LYS A 50 0.48 -3.34 15.31
N CYS A 51 -0.08 -2.13 15.32
CA CYS A 51 -1.42 -1.86 15.88
C CYS A 51 -2.53 -1.73 14.83
N GLN A 52 -2.21 -1.77 13.54
CA GLN A 52 -3.14 -1.59 12.41
C GLN A 52 -3.84 -0.21 12.35
N LEU A 53 -3.35 0.77 13.11
CA LEU A 53 -3.79 2.17 13.05
C LEU A 53 -2.91 3.01 12.10
N TRP A 54 -3.29 4.26 11.88
CA TRP A 54 -2.71 5.09 10.82
C TRP A 54 -1.69 6.12 11.33
N GLY A 55 -0.84 6.61 10.42
CA GLY A 55 0.03 7.77 10.63
C GLY A 55 1.41 7.46 11.22
N HIS A 56 1.74 6.19 11.47
CA HIS A 56 3.05 5.80 11.97
C HIS A 56 3.43 4.39 11.53
N ILE A 57 4.74 4.11 11.50
CA ILE A 57 5.28 2.78 11.23
C ILE A 57 5.43 1.97 12.52
N ALA A 58 5.57 0.64 12.39
CA ALA A 58 5.70 -0.26 13.54
C ALA A 58 6.89 0.08 14.46
N ALA A 59 8.01 0.57 13.91
CA ALA A 59 9.18 0.99 14.68
C ALA A 59 8.90 2.14 15.65
N ASN A 60 7.94 3.01 15.34
CA ASN A 60 7.56 4.17 16.15
C ASN A 60 6.27 3.92 16.95
N CYS A 61 5.82 2.66 17.02
CA CYS A 61 4.53 2.32 17.63
C CYS A 61 4.67 2.08 19.13
N LEU A 62 3.89 2.83 19.93
CA LEU A 62 3.85 2.74 21.39
C LEU A 62 2.92 1.64 21.93
N ALA A 63 2.18 0.94 21.06
CA ALA A 63 1.31 -0.15 21.49
C ALA A 63 2.11 -1.26 22.18
N LEU A 64 1.61 -1.79 23.29
CA LEU A 64 2.29 -2.85 24.05
C LEU A 64 2.25 -4.21 23.34
N ARG A 65 1.22 -4.47 22.53
CA ARG A 65 0.97 -5.75 21.85
C ARG A 65 0.77 -5.54 20.36
N ASP A 66 1.07 -6.58 19.58
CA ASP A 66 0.68 -6.66 18.17
C ASP A 66 -0.83 -6.93 18.06
N THR A 67 -1.47 -6.32 17.07
CA THR A 67 -2.86 -6.52 16.69
C THR A 67 -2.88 -7.20 15.32
N CYS A 68 -3.55 -8.34 15.24
CA CYS A 68 -3.66 -9.11 14.01
C CYS A 68 -4.46 -8.34 12.97
N ALA A 69 -3.89 -8.14 11.78
CA ALA A 69 -4.57 -7.45 10.68
C ALA A 69 -5.77 -8.23 10.14
N GLN A 70 -5.83 -9.55 10.37
CA GLN A 70 -6.93 -10.41 9.92
C GLN A 70 -8.07 -10.41 10.94
N CYS A 71 -7.80 -10.85 12.17
CA CYS A 71 -8.84 -11.17 13.15
C CYS A 71 -8.89 -10.21 14.36
N GLY A 72 -8.02 -9.20 14.42
CA GLY A 72 -8.02 -8.18 15.49
C GLY A 72 -7.42 -8.62 16.83
N ASP A 73 -7.09 -9.90 17.00
CA ASP A 73 -6.58 -10.43 18.28
C ASP A 73 -5.10 -10.07 18.52
N ASN A 74 -4.63 -10.31 19.76
CA ASN A 74 -3.30 -9.92 20.23
C ASN A 74 -2.18 -10.85 19.75
N HIS A 75 -1.90 -10.87 18.45
CA HIS A 75 -0.78 -11.57 17.84
C HIS A 75 -0.38 -10.96 16.49
N ARG A 76 0.79 -11.32 15.97
CA ARG A 76 1.22 -10.90 14.63
C ARG A 76 0.43 -11.61 13.55
N SER A 77 0.07 -10.90 12.49
CA SER A 77 -0.75 -11.44 11.38
C SER A 77 -0.19 -12.71 10.72
N ASN A 78 1.13 -12.91 10.76
CA ASN A 78 1.78 -14.12 10.24
C ASN A 78 1.60 -15.36 11.13
N SER A 79 1.20 -15.18 12.39
CA SER A 79 0.89 -16.22 13.37
C SER A 79 -0.62 -16.44 13.53
N CYS A 80 -1.45 -15.81 12.69
CA CYS A 80 -2.90 -15.96 12.77
C CYS A 80 -3.35 -17.36 12.37
N THR A 81 -4.06 -18.04 13.26
CA THR A 81 -4.66 -19.35 13.03
C THR A 81 -6.12 -19.26 12.58
N ASN A 82 -6.78 -18.12 12.82
CA ASN A 82 -8.19 -17.92 12.51
C ASN A 82 -8.36 -17.03 11.27
N GLN A 83 -8.25 -17.64 10.08
CA GLN A 83 -8.38 -16.93 8.80
C GLN A 83 -9.84 -16.61 8.43
N SER A 84 -10.82 -17.27 9.06
CA SER A 84 -12.24 -17.01 8.82
C SER A 84 -12.78 -15.82 9.62
N LYS A 85 -12.20 -15.53 10.79
CA LYS A 85 -12.53 -14.32 11.56
C LYS A 85 -11.91 -13.09 10.89
N ALA A 86 -12.74 -12.09 10.63
CA ALA A 86 -12.32 -10.79 10.14
C ALA A 86 -12.60 -9.73 11.21
N HIS A 87 -11.63 -8.85 11.46
CA HIS A 87 -11.82 -7.67 12.28
C HIS A 87 -10.91 -6.53 11.82
N CYS A 88 -11.49 -5.34 11.72
CA CYS A 88 -10.82 -4.13 11.32
C CYS A 88 -10.59 -3.22 12.52
N ALA A 89 -9.34 -3.14 12.98
CA ALA A 89 -8.96 -2.27 14.11
C ALA A 89 -9.11 -0.77 13.79
N SER A 90 -9.15 -0.40 12.51
CA SER A 90 -9.26 1.00 12.08
C SER A 90 -10.67 1.56 12.20
N CYS A 91 -11.70 0.77 11.85
CA CYS A 91 -13.10 1.19 11.92
C CYS A 91 -13.93 0.42 12.96
N ASN A 92 -13.29 -0.50 13.70
CA ASN A 92 -13.88 -1.34 14.73
C ASN A 92 -15.07 -2.16 14.22
N SER A 93 -14.88 -2.90 13.13
CA SER A 93 -15.91 -3.73 12.48
C SER A 93 -15.43 -5.17 12.29
N ASP A 94 -16.32 -6.13 12.51
CA ASP A 94 -16.08 -7.57 12.26
C ASP A 94 -16.41 -8.00 10.81
N THR A 95 -16.81 -7.06 9.95
CA THR A 95 -17.22 -7.38 8.56
C THR A 95 -16.05 -7.59 7.61
N HIS A 96 -14.88 -7.05 7.94
CA HIS A 96 -13.69 -7.10 7.09
C HIS A 96 -12.41 -7.02 7.92
N ALA A 97 -11.30 -7.39 7.31
CA ALA A 97 -9.99 -7.34 7.93
C ALA A 97 -9.39 -5.93 7.88
N SER A 98 -8.42 -5.63 8.74
CA SER A 98 -7.76 -4.30 8.80
C SER A 98 -6.97 -3.93 7.53
N TRP A 99 -6.75 -4.87 6.62
CA TRP A 99 -6.05 -4.65 5.34
C TRP A 99 -7.01 -4.43 4.16
N ASP A 100 -8.32 -4.48 4.40
CA ASP A 100 -9.32 -4.29 3.37
C ASP A 100 -9.25 -2.88 2.77
N ARG A 101 -9.30 -2.80 1.43
CA ARG A 101 -9.24 -1.53 0.70
C ARG A 101 -10.56 -0.77 0.78
N ASP A 102 -11.67 -1.43 1.05
CA ASP A 102 -13.00 -0.85 1.10
C ASP A 102 -13.36 -0.36 2.52
N CYS A 103 -12.43 -0.46 3.47
CA CYS A 103 -12.60 0.12 4.79
C CYS A 103 -12.85 1.65 4.69
N PRO A 104 -13.93 2.20 5.29
CA PRO A 104 -14.26 3.62 5.18
C PRO A 104 -13.20 4.52 5.82
N VAL A 105 -12.51 4.05 6.86
CA VAL A 105 -11.40 4.78 7.48
C VAL A 105 -10.18 4.78 6.58
N ALA A 106 -9.88 3.66 5.91
CA ALA A 106 -8.79 3.60 4.93
C ALA A 106 -9.07 4.54 3.75
N ASP A 107 -10.31 4.56 3.26
CA ASP A 107 -10.71 5.45 2.17
C ASP A 107 -10.58 6.92 2.54
N ARG A 108 -11.09 7.31 3.72
CA ARG A 108 -10.92 8.66 4.25
C ARG A 108 -9.44 9.05 4.34
N LYS A 109 -8.58 8.15 4.83
CA LYS A 109 -7.13 8.40 4.95
C LYS A 109 -6.43 8.56 3.59
N ARG A 110 -6.86 7.81 2.57
CA ARG A 110 -6.37 8.00 1.19
C ARG A 110 -6.77 9.37 0.65
N ARG A 111 -8.05 9.76 0.80
CA ARG A 111 -8.54 11.06 0.34
C ARG A 111 -7.84 12.23 1.04
N GLU A 112 -7.64 12.15 2.36
CA GLU A 112 -6.89 13.15 3.13
C GLU A 112 -5.45 13.30 2.60
N LEU A 113 -4.79 12.19 2.26
CA LEU A 113 -3.45 12.21 1.70
C LEU A 113 -3.42 12.78 0.28
N ASP A 114 -4.36 12.39 -0.57
CA ASP A 114 -4.49 12.88 -1.94
C ASP A 114 -4.78 14.39 -1.98
N ALA A 115 -5.61 14.89 -1.06
CA ALA A 115 -5.88 16.33 -0.92
C ALA A 115 -4.63 17.11 -0.50
N LYS A 116 -3.78 16.51 0.35
CA LYS A 116 -2.51 17.11 0.78
C LYS A 116 -1.43 17.07 -0.32
N TYR A 117 -1.48 16.07 -1.19
CA TYR A 117 -0.52 15.83 -2.25
C TYR A 117 -1.22 15.72 -3.60
N PRO A 118 -1.65 16.85 -4.21
CA PRO A 118 -2.34 16.84 -5.50
C PRO A 118 -1.55 16.14 -6.60
N GLU A 119 -0.22 16.07 -6.49
CA GLU A 119 0.62 15.33 -7.42
C GLU A 119 0.24 13.84 -7.48
N ASN A 120 -0.36 13.26 -6.44
CA ASN A 120 -0.75 11.84 -6.41
C ASN A 120 -1.82 11.47 -7.45
N ALA A 121 -2.62 12.46 -7.88
CA ALA A 121 -3.63 12.31 -8.92
C ALA A 121 -3.04 12.27 -10.34
N LEU A 122 -1.85 12.84 -10.54
CA LEU A 122 -1.22 12.91 -11.87
C LEU A 122 -0.79 11.50 -12.34
N PRO A 123 -0.98 11.14 -13.62
CA PRO A 123 -0.52 9.85 -14.14
C PRO A 123 1.01 9.78 -14.26
N LEU A 124 1.68 10.94 -14.37
CA LEU A 124 3.12 11.10 -14.56
C LEU A 124 3.75 11.87 -13.39
N TYR A 125 5.06 11.76 -13.24
CA TYR A 125 5.84 12.63 -12.36
C TYR A 125 5.96 14.01 -12.99
N SER A 126 5.91 15.06 -12.16
CA SER A 126 6.19 16.41 -12.64
C SER A 126 7.63 16.49 -13.11
N THR A 127 7.84 16.88 -14.36
CA THR A 127 9.15 17.22 -14.91
C THR A 127 9.28 18.72 -14.81
N ALA A 128 10.36 19.23 -14.21
CA ALA A 128 10.61 20.66 -14.20
C ALA A 128 10.72 21.12 -15.66
N GLY A 129 9.67 21.76 -16.17
CA GLY A 129 9.80 22.63 -17.32
C GLY A 129 10.42 23.92 -16.82
N ASN A 130 11.53 24.33 -17.42
CA ASN A 130 11.94 25.74 -17.42
C ASN A 130 10.69 26.56 -17.80
N TRP A 131 10.08 27.20 -16.80
CA TRP A 131 9.20 28.33 -17.06
C TRP A 131 10.05 29.58 -17.28
#